data_AF-A0A011SKZ1-F1
#
_entry.id   AF-A0A011SKZ1-F1
#
_cell.length_a   1.000
_cell.length_b   1.000
_cell.length_c   1.000
_cell.angle_alpha   90.00
_cell.angle_beta   90.00
_cell.angle_gamma   90.00
#
_symmetry.space_group_name_H-M   'P 1'
#
loop_
_entity.id
_entity.type
_entity.pdbx_description
1 polymer ?
#
loop_
_entity_poly.entity_id
_entity_poly.type
_entity_poly.pdbx_seq_one_letter_code
_entity_poly.pdbx_strand_id
1 'polypeptide(L)'
;MTRDIPYESKLGTKLLLDVGALTRYVDPDLKVEGWLMLTLDAHIATKIAALLDRHATEKGRKDARELVALIDSGGTAAGVIEVLLSSTGGPVDDIPGHMRTTFELLPKLAGLNQKDRRRYASLAREWIEEAELQLRRRSDGRPGPTLGAGT
;
A
#
# COMPACT_ATOMS: atom_id res chain seq x y z
N MET A 1 16.86 11.38 33.42
CA MET A 1 16.04 10.41 32.65
C MET A 1 15.32 11.19 31.57
N THR A 2 15.87 11.21 30.37
CA THR A 2 15.20 11.80 29.20
C THR A 2 14.10 10.82 28.80
N ARG A 3 12.83 11.22 28.91
CA ARG A 3 11.72 10.45 28.33
C ARG A 3 11.89 10.56 26.83
N ASP A 4 12.24 9.47 26.16
CA ASP A 4 12.13 9.38 24.71
C ASP A 4 10.66 9.60 24.36
N ILE A 5 10.38 10.72 23.69
CA ILE A 5 9.08 10.94 23.07
C ILE A 5 9.07 9.99 21.87
N PRO A 6 8.17 8.98 21.82
CA PRO A 6 8.12 8.09 20.67
C PRO A 6 7.79 8.92 19.43
N TYR A 7 8.74 9.02 18.50
CA TYR A 7 8.53 9.67 17.21
C TYR A 7 7.86 8.67 16.28
N GLU A 8 6.56 8.83 16.04
CA GLU A 8 5.80 8.00 15.10
C GLU A 8 6.16 8.42 13.66
N SER A 9 7.01 7.63 13.01
CA SER A 9 7.43 7.88 11.62
C SER A 9 6.37 7.35 10.66
N LYS A 10 5.73 8.25 9.90
CA LYS A 10 4.75 7.90 8.87
C LYS A 10 5.24 8.28 7.48
N LEU A 11 4.98 7.42 6.50
CA LEU A 11 5.27 7.66 5.10
C LEU A 11 4.00 8.10 4.37
N GLY A 12 4.10 9.31 3.81
CA GLY A 12 3.05 9.94 3.05
C GLY A 12 1.97 10.61 3.89
N THR A 13 1.06 11.34 3.24
CA THR A 13 0.03 12.17 3.90
C THR A 13 -1.38 11.61 3.77
N LYS A 14 -1.64 10.82 2.71
CA LYS A 14 -2.92 10.16 2.50
C LYS A 14 -3.00 8.79 3.18
N LEU A 15 -2.07 7.90 2.84
CA LEU A 15 -2.00 6.55 3.41
C LEU A 15 -1.33 6.49 4.79
N LEU A 16 -0.48 7.46 5.12
CA LEU A 16 0.15 7.58 6.44
C LEU A 16 0.81 6.27 6.92
N LEU A 17 1.60 5.61 6.06
CA LEU A 17 2.12 4.27 6.34
C LEU A 17 3.09 4.29 7.52
N ASP A 18 2.80 3.54 8.58
CA ASP A 18 3.68 3.39 9.74
C ASP A 18 4.97 2.64 9.34
N VAL A 19 6.10 3.33 9.45
CA VAL A 19 7.43 2.77 9.13
C VAL A 19 7.79 1.62 10.08
N GLY A 20 7.33 1.66 11.33
CA GLY A 20 7.50 0.58 12.30
C GLY A 20 6.78 -0.69 11.83
N ALA A 21 5.54 -0.58 11.37
CA ALA A 21 4.80 -1.69 10.78
C ALA A 21 5.47 -2.27 9.53
N LEU A 22 6.08 -1.42 8.68
CA LEU A 22 6.78 -1.85 7.46
C LEU A 22 8.01 -2.73 7.74
N THR A 23 8.62 -2.65 8.94
CA THR A 23 9.77 -3.51 9.30
C THR A 23 9.43 -5.01 9.31
N ARG A 24 8.15 -5.37 9.40
CA ARG A 24 7.68 -6.77 9.28
C ARG A 24 7.72 -7.30 7.86
N TYR A 25 7.87 -6.41 6.88
CA TYR A 25 7.86 -6.73 5.44
C TYR A 25 9.21 -6.43 4.81
N VAL A 26 10.29 -6.77 5.52
CA VAL A 26 11.64 -6.80 4.96
C VAL A 26 11.95 -8.19 4.42
N ASP A 27 12.67 -8.25 3.31
CA ASP A 27 13.24 -9.46 2.78
C ASP A 27 14.54 -9.77 3.56
N PRO A 28 14.59 -10.86 4.35
CA PRO A 28 15.76 -11.18 5.17
C PRO A 28 16.97 -11.60 4.34
N ASP A 29 16.74 -12.11 3.13
CA ASP A 29 17.76 -12.67 2.24
C ASP A 29 18.28 -11.61 1.25
N LEU A 30 17.56 -10.51 1.07
CA LEU A 30 17.97 -9.40 0.22
C LEU A 30 18.54 -8.23 1.03
N LYS A 31 19.85 -8.04 0.91
CA LYS A 31 20.57 -6.89 1.45
C LYS A 31 21.25 -6.10 0.33
N VAL A 32 21.13 -4.77 0.39
CA VAL A 32 21.83 -3.85 -0.50
C VAL A 32 22.61 -2.87 0.36
N GLU A 33 23.93 -2.79 0.17
CA GLU A 33 24.82 -1.91 0.94
C GLU A 33 24.67 -2.05 2.47
N GLY A 34 24.37 -3.28 2.94
CA GLY A 34 24.18 -3.58 4.36
C GLY A 34 22.77 -3.32 4.90
N TRP A 35 21.87 -2.76 4.09
CA TRP A 35 20.48 -2.50 4.46
C TRP A 35 19.57 -3.67 4.08
N LEU A 36 18.68 -4.05 4.99
CA LEU A 36 17.56 -4.95 4.68
C LEU A 36 16.59 -4.23 3.74
N MET A 37 16.19 -4.92 2.67
CA MET A 37 15.28 -4.36 1.69
C MET A 37 13.84 -4.71 2.03
N LEU A 38 12.89 -3.88 1.62
CA LEU A 38 11.47 -4.25 1.67
C LEU A 38 11.20 -5.40 0.70
N THR A 39 10.24 -6.25 1.04
CA THR A 39 9.65 -7.18 0.06
C THR A 39 9.07 -6.38 -1.11
N LEU A 40 8.91 -7.03 -2.27
CA LEU A 40 8.36 -6.38 -3.47
C LEU A 40 7.00 -5.73 -3.18
N ASP A 41 6.11 -6.44 -2.50
CA ASP A 41 4.78 -5.94 -2.17
C ASP A 41 4.83 -4.71 -1.24
N ALA A 42 5.72 -4.72 -0.25
CA ALA A 42 5.90 -3.56 0.63
C ALA A 42 6.54 -2.38 -0.09
N HIS A 43 7.48 -2.63 -1.00
CA HIS A 43 8.02 -1.57 -1.83
C HIS A 43 6.92 -0.95 -2.71
N ILE A 44 6.06 -1.74 -3.33
CA ILE A 44 4.92 -1.24 -4.08
C ILE A 44 4.00 -0.39 -3.19
N ALA A 45 3.65 -0.86 -1.99
CA ALA A 45 2.83 -0.10 -1.04
C ALA A 45 3.42 1.29 -0.72
N THR A 46 4.73 1.38 -0.47
CA THR A 46 5.38 2.68 -0.23
C THR A 46 5.36 3.59 -1.46
N LYS A 47 5.47 3.03 -2.66
CA LYS A 47 5.41 3.79 -3.91
C LYS A 47 3.99 4.29 -4.21
N ILE A 48 2.96 3.51 -3.85
CA ILE A 48 1.56 3.96 -3.91
C ILE A 48 1.37 5.18 -3.02
N ALA A 49 1.82 5.14 -1.76
CA ALA A 49 1.72 6.29 -0.85
C ALA A 49 2.41 7.53 -1.42
N ALA A 50 3.64 7.38 -1.93
CA ALA A 50 4.36 8.47 -2.56
C ALA A 50 3.61 9.03 -3.78
N LEU A 51 3.11 8.17 -4.67
CA LEU A 51 2.38 8.59 -5.86
C LEU A 51 1.13 9.40 -5.48
N LEU A 52 0.33 8.91 -4.54
CA LEU A 52 -0.91 9.57 -4.12
C LEU A 52 -0.66 10.97 -3.57
N ASP A 53 0.46 11.22 -2.90
CA ASP A 53 0.79 12.55 -2.36
C ASP A 53 1.32 13.52 -3.42
N ARG A 54 2.10 13.05 -4.39
CA ARG A 54 2.85 13.93 -5.31
C ARG A 54 2.60 13.69 -6.79
N HIS A 55 1.45 13.10 -7.15
CA HIS A 55 1.08 12.76 -8.53
C HIS A 55 1.17 13.94 -9.52
N ALA A 56 0.98 15.18 -9.06
CA ALA A 56 1.03 16.38 -9.90
C ALA A 56 2.46 16.86 -10.21
N THR A 57 3.50 16.16 -9.74
CA THR A 57 4.90 16.57 -9.87
C THR A 57 5.68 15.66 -10.82
N GLU A 58 6.87 16.08 -11.28
CA GLU A 58 7.78 15.19 -12.03
C GLU A 58 8.18 13.96 -11.20
N LYS A 59 8.32 14.12 -9.87
CA LYS A 59 8.55 12.99 -8.96
C LYS A 59 7.38 12.00 -9.03
N GLY A 60 6.14 12.48 -9.09
CA GLY A 60 4.96 11.63 -9.27
C GLY A 60 4.96 10.86 -10.58
N ARG A 61 5.42 11.47 -11.69
CA ARG A 61 5.59 10.76 -12.97
C ARG A 61 6.66 9.67 -12.88
N LYS A 62 7.76 9.94 -12.18
CA LYS A 62 8.81 8.94 -11.92
C LYS A 62 8.26 7.79 -11.09
N ASP A 63 7.55 8.07 -9.99
CA ASP A 63 6.95 7.02 -9.14
C ASP A 63 5.94 6.17 -9.93
N ALA A 64 5.15 6.77 -10.82
CA ALA A 64 4.21 6.02 -11.66
C ALA A 64 4.93 5.02 -12.59
N ARG A 65 6.06 5.42 -13.20
CA ARG A 65 6.88 4.50 -14.03
C ARG A 65 7.50 3.39 -13.20
N GLU A 66 8.01 3.71 -12.02
CA GLU A 66 8.57 2.72 -11.10
C GLU A 66 7.50 1.75 -10.60
N LEU A 67 6.30 2.22 -10.27
CA LEU A 67 5.17 1.37 -9.88
C LEU A 67 4.80 0.38 -10.97
N VAL A 68 4.71 0.84 -12.22
CA VAL A 68 4.44 -0.05 -13.36
C VAL A 68 5.51 -1.14 -13.46
N ALA A 69 6.78 -0.78 -13.35
CA ALA A 69 7.87 -1.75 -13.39
C ALA A 69 7.83 -2.76 -12.23
N LEU A 70 7.52 -2.30 -11.01
CA LEU A 70 7.41 -3.16 -9.83
C LEU A 70 6.22 -4.11 -9.94
N ILE A 71 5.05 -3.62 -10.34
CA ILE A 71 3.85 -4.46 -10.57
C ILE A 71 4.16 -5.51 -11.64
N ASP A 72 4.81 -5.12 -12.74
CA ASP A 72 5.17 -6.02 -13.83
C ASP A 72 6.25 -7.05 -13.44
N SER A 73 7.05 -6.77 -12.41
CA SER A 73 8.02 -7.72 -11.84
C SER A 73 7.41 -8.79 -10.92
N GLY A 74 6.11 -8.70 -10.62
CA GLY A 74 5.37 -9.78 -9.94
C GLY A 74 4.76 -9.42 -8.57
N GLY A 75 4.54 -8.14 -8.29
CA GLY A 75 3.79 -7.75 -7.09
C GLY A 75 2.36 -8.29 -7.11
N THR A 76 1.88 -8.79 -5.98
CA THR A 76 0.56 -9.43 -5.89
C THR A 76 -0.48 -8.51 -5.28
N ALA A 77 -1.73 -8.59 -5.75
CA ALA A 77 -2.84 -7.86 -5.13
C ALA A 77 -2.93 -8.19 -3.63
N ALA A 78 -2.97 -9.48 -3.30
CA ALA A 78 -3.14 -9.93 -1.92
C ALA A 78 -2.02 -9.43 -0.98
N GLY A 79 -0.77 -9.52 -1.40
CA GLY A 79 0.37 -9.09 -0.60
C GLY A 79 0.43 -7.57 -0.43
N VAL A 80 0.22 -6.81 -1.51
CA VAL A 80 0.23 -5.33 -1.43
C VAL A 80 -0.90 -4.81 -0.56
N ILE A 81 -2.12 -5.35 -0.73
CA ILE A 81 -3.27 -4.97 0.10
C ILE A 81 -3.04 -5.33 1.56
N GLU A 82 -2.47 -6.50 1.85
CA GLU A 82 -2.14 -6.91 3.22
C GLU A 82 -1.15 -5.92 3.87
N VAL A 83 -0.08 -5.53 3.15
CA VAL A 83 0.85 -4.51 3.64
C VAL A 83 0.13 -3.19 3.92
N LEU A 84 -0.69 -2.71 2.98
CA LEU A 84 -1.40 -1.44 3.14
C LEU A 84 -2.37 -1.47 4.33
N LEU A 85 -3.16 -2.53 4.49
CA LEU A 85 -4.10 -2.67 5.61
C LEU A 85 -3.40 -2.83 6.97
N SER A 86 -2.20 -3.41 6.98
CA SER A 86 -1.43 -3.66 8.20
C SER A 86 -0.48 -2.52 8.58
N SER A 87 -0.31 -1.52 7.70
CA SER A 87 0.59 -0.38 7.93
C SER A 87 -0.08 0.99 7.77
N THR A 88 -1.29 1.09 7.22
CA THR A 88 -1.97 2.39 7.10
C THR A 88 -2.25 3.00 8.47
N GLY A 89 -1.86 4.26 8.64
CA GLY A 89 -2.27 5.11 9.75
C GLY A 89 -3.54 5.91 9.47
N GLY A 90 -4.08 5.82 8.24
CA GLY A 90 -5.36 6.42 7.83
C GLY A 90 -6.53 5.45 7.95
N PRO A 91 -7.76 5.86 7.56
CA PRO A 91 -8.93 4.99 7.57
C PRO A 91 -8.74 3.78 6.66
N VAL A 92 -8.86 2.56 7.22
CA VAL A 92 -8.68 1.32 6.45
C VAL A 92 -9.73 1.16 5.34
N ASP A 93 -10.92 1.71 5.53
CA ASP A 93 -12.01 1.65 4.57
C ASP A 93 -11.77 2.51 3.31
N ASP A 94 -10.78 3.42 3.35
CA ASP A 94 -10.40 4.25 2.19
C ASP A 94 -9.47 3.51 1.22
N ILE A 95 -8.92 2.36 1.61
CA ILE A 95 -7.93 1.59 0.83
C ILE A 95 -8.44 1.24 -0.59
N PRO A 96 -9.67 0.72 -0.80
CA PRO A 96 -10.21 0.50 -2.15
C PRO A 96 -10.26 1.78 -2.99
N GLY A 97 -10.59 2.93 -2.37
CA GLY A 97 -10.59 4.23 -3.04
C GLY A 97 -9.18 4.69 -3.44
N HIS A 98 -8.19 4.45 -2.60
CA HIS A 98 -6.78 4.70 -2.90
C HIS A 98 -6.27 3.82 -4.06
N MET A 99 -6.69 2.56 -4.12
CA MET A 99 -6.36 1.67 -5.24
C MET A 99 -6.98 2.17 -6.54
N ARG A 100 -8.26 2.54 -6.52
CA ARG A 100 -8.94 3.13 -7.69
C ARG A 100 -8.19 4.36 -8.20
N THR A 101 -7.85 5.29 -7.31
CA THR A 101 -7.11 6.51 -7.66
C THR A 101 -5.74 6.18 -8.25
N THR A 102 -5.02 5.23 -7.65
CA THR A 102 -3.70 4.79 -8.14
C THR A 102 -3.80 4.27 -9.56
N PHE A 103 -4.70 3.33 -9.83
CA PHE A 103 -4.85 2.74 -11.16
C PHE A 103 -5.44 3.70 -12.20
N GLU A 104 -6.14 4.76 -11.80
CA GLU A 104 -6.54 5.85 -12.70
C GLU A 104 -5.36 6.75 -13.10
N LEU A 105 -4.38 6.92 -12.20
CA LEU A 105 -3.20 7.75 -12.41
C LEU A 105 -2.13 7.04 -13.24
N LEU A 106 -1.87 5.76 -12.98
CA LEU A 106 -0.77 5.02 -13.60
C LEU A 106 -0.74 5.10 -15.13
N PRO A 107 -1.84 4.84 -15.87
CA PRO A 107 -1.80 4.88 -17.32
C PRO A 107 -1.47 6.25 -17.91
N LYS A 108 -1.89 7.32 -17.22
CA LYS A 108 -1.68 8.71 -17.64
C LYS A 108 -0.25 9.15 -17.36
N LEU A 109 0.25 8.87 -16.16
CA LEU A 109 1.55 9.36 -15.70
C LEU A 109 2.72 8.52 -16.20
N ALA A 110 2.54 7.21 -16.37
CA ALA A 110 3.56 6.33 -16.91
C ALA A 110 3.57 6.28 -18.45
N GLY A 111 2.58 6.88 -19.12
CA GLY A 111 2.51 6.90 -20.59
C GLY A 111 2.20 5.55 -21.22
N LEU A 112 1.33 4.75 -20.58
CA LEU A 112 1.02 3.39 -21.05
C LEU A 112 0.31 3.39 -22.41
N ASN A 113 0.67 2.42 -23.27
CA ASN A 113 0.01 2.19 -24.56
C ASN A 113 -1.38 1.52 -24.37
N GLN A 114 -2.13 1.34 -25.46
CA GLN A 114 -3.49 0.79 -25.39
C GLN A 114 -3.55 -0.67 -24.88
N LYS A 115 -2.57 -1.50 -25.22
CA LYS A 115 -2.49 -2.89 -24.75
C LYS A 115 -2.29 -2.91 -23.23
N ASP A 116 -1.34 -2.13 -22.75
CA ASP A 116 -1.00 -2.04 -21.33
C ASP A 116 -2.15 -1.40 -20.52
N ARG A 117 -2.82 -0.39 -21.07
CA ARG A 117 -4.04 0.19 -20.48
C ARG A 117 -5.12 -0.85 -20.21
N ARG A 118 -5.35 -1.79 -21.12
CA ARG A 118 -6.32 -2.88 -20.93
C ARG A 118 -5.88 -3.84 -19.82
N ARG A 119 -4.60 -4.21 -19.80
CA ARG A 119 -4.03 -5.04 -18.73
C ARG A 119 -4.17 -4.37 -17.37
N TYR A 120 -3.83 -3.09 -17.27
CA TYR A 120 -3.93 -2.31 -16.03
C TYR A 120 -5.37 -2.07 -15.59
N ALA A 121 -6.33 -2.02 -16.51
CA ALA A 121 -7.74 -1.99 -16.16
C ALA A 121 -8.21 -3.32 -15.52
N SER A 122 -7.68 -4.46 -15.96
CA SER A 122 -7.94 -5.76 -15.31
C SER A 122 -7.30 -5.84 -13.93
N LEU A 123 -6.03 -5.44 -13.81
CA LEU A 123 -5.33 -5.39 -12.52
C LEU A 123 -6.03 -4.44 -11.53
N ALA A 124 -6.55 -3.31 -12.01
CA ALA A 124 -7.31 -2.39 -11.17
C ALA A 124 -8.52 -3.07 -10.53
N ARG A 125 -9.28 -3.87 -11.29
CA ARG A 125 -10.43 -4.61 -10.76
C ARG A 125 -9.99 -5.64 -9.72
N GLU A 126 -9.00 -6.45 -10.07
CA GLU A 126 -8.42 -7.46 -9.17
C GLU A 126 -8.00 -6.86 -7.83
N TRP A 127 -7.25 -5.75 -7.85
CA TRP A 127 -6.71 -5.15 -6.63
C TRP A 127 -7.78 -4.46 -5.79
N ILE A 128 -8.80 -3.86 -6.43
CA ILE A 128 -9.94 -3.27 -5.72
C ILE A 128 -10.79 -4.37 -5.07
N GLU A 129 -11.09 -5.44 -5.81
CA GLU A 129 -11.86 -6.58 -5.31
C GLU A 129 -11.14 -7.28 -4.14
N GLU A 130 -9.81 -7.46 -4.24
CA GLU A 130 -9.00 -8.02 -3.16
C GLU A 130 -8.99 -7.10 -1.92
N ALA A 131 -8.90 -5.78 -2.10
CA ALA A 131 -9.02 -4.83 -1.00
C ALA A 131 -10.36 -4.95 -0.26
N GLU A 132 -11.47 -4.99 -1.01
CA GLU A 132 -12.81 -5.17 -0.43
C GLU A 132 -12.97 -6.55 0.23
N LEU A 133 -12.38 -7.60 -0.34
CA LEU A 133 -12.41 -8.96 0.23
C LEU A 133 -11.67 -9.03 1.56
N GLN A 134 -10.44 -8.50 1.64
CA GLN A 134 -9.66 -8.52 2.87
C GLN A 134 -10.28 -7.64 3.96
N LEU A 135 -10.86 -6.48 3.62
CA LEU A 135 -11.59 -5.64 4.56
C LEU A 135 -12.79 -6.36 5.18
N ARG A 136 -13.58 -7.06 4.35
CA ARG A 136 -14.72 -7.88 4.83
C ARG A 136 -14.25 -8.98 5.79
N ARG A 137 -13.21 -9.73 5.41
CA ARG A 137 -12.63 -10.79 6.27
C ARG A 137 -12.16 -10.25 7.63
N ARG A 138 -11.54 -9.06 7.67
CA ARG A 138 -11.11 -8.42 8.92
C ARG A 138 -12.29 -7.97 9.78
N SER A 139 -13.37 -7.53 9.15
CA SER A 139 -14.60 -7.12 9.84
C SER A 139 -15.33 -8.31 10.45
N ASP A 140 -15.43 -9.42 9.71
CA ASP A 140 -16.06 -10.67 10.15
C ASP A 140 -15.26 -11.41 11.23
N GLY A 141 -13.94 -11.15 11.31
CA GLY A 141 -13.02 -11.75 12.28
C GLY A 141 -12.92 -11.03 13.64
N ARG A 142 -13.64 -9.92 13.87
CA ARG A 142 -13.70 -9.29 15.21
C ARG A 142 -14.66 -10.08 16.12
N PRO A 143 -14.27 -10.54 17.32
CA PRO A 143 -15.25 -10.96 18.31
C PRO A 143 -16.13 -9.74 18.63
N GLY A 144 -17.46 -9.91 18.52
CA GLY A 144 -18.43 -8.87 18.84
C GLY A 144 -18.25 -8.35 20.27
N PRO A 145 -18.83 -7.18 20.60
CA PRO A 145 -18.63 -6.56 21.91
C PRO A 145 -19.03 -7.55 23.00
N THR A 146 -18.10 -7.89 23.89
CA THR A 146 -18.39 -8.58 25.13
C THR A 146 -19.29 -7.65 25.95
N LEU A 147 -20.60 -7.85 25.83
CA LEU A 147 -21.58 -7.21 26.70
C LEU A 147 -21.16 -7.54 28.13
N GLY A 148 -20.95 -6.48 28.92
CA GLY A 148 -20.55 -6.59 30.31
C GLY A 148 -21.50 -7.50 31.08
N ALA A 149 -20.93 -8.49 31.76
CA ALA A 149 -21.61 -9.19 32.83
C ALA A 149 -21.68 -8.23 34.03
N GLY A 150 -22.75 -7.45 34.07
CA GLY A 150 -23.26 -6.88 35.30
C GLY A 150 -24.24 -7.88 35.90
N THR A 151 -23.88 -8.48 37.04
CA THR A 151 -24.75 -8.75 38.19
C THR A 151 -23.88 -9.15 39.37
#